data_AF-A0A1H5GXR1-F1
#
_entry.id   AF-A0A1H5GXR1-F1
#
_cell.length_a   1.000
_cell.length_b   1.000
_cell.length_c   1.000
_cell.angle_alpha   90.00
_cell.angle_beta   90.00
_cell.angle_gamma   90.00
#
_symmetry.space_group_name_H-M   'P 1'
#
loop_
_entity.id
_entity.type
_entity.pdbx_description
1 polymer ?
#
loop_
_entity_poly.entity_id
_entity_poly.type
_entity_poly.pdbx_seq_one_letter_code
_entity_poly.pdbx_strand_id
1 'polypeptide(L)'
;MTFPPPTSTVTRKKWPWITGGIVVAVAVFSFLSPTQDDQSAQATAVSASATPAVAASTTARAASSSSTPAPISSALALSPVEPAVGGADATAALQQLAGLEIKGRAPKTGYDRDLFGQAWTDDVTVEGGHNGCDTRNDILGRDLDQIVFKPGTGNCAVQTGTLSDPYTGTTISFVRGEGTSNAVQIDHVVALSDAWQKGAQQLDTATRVNFANDPRNLKAVDGPANQQKSDGDAATWLPPNKSYRCTYVADQVEVKAAYRLWVTQAEHDAIARVLQDCGAAAPAAAPAPTTTTVPEAVPAPAPVPAPAPAPAPVPFVDTAPPSDVYYKNCSAAKAAGAAPVRIGEPGYGTHLDRDGDGVGCES
;
A
#
# COMPACT_ATOMS: atom_id res chain seq x y z
N MET A 1 37.11 32.25 36.37
CA MET A 1 36.09 31.38 36.97
C MET A 1 35.69 30.40 35.89
N THR A 2 36.26 29.21 35.94
CA THR A 2 36.23 28.22 34.85
C THR A 2 35.66 26.95 35.46
N PHE A 3 34.45 26.57 35.06
CA PHE A 3 33.79 25.36 35.52
C PHE A 3 34.33 24.14 34.75
N PRO A 4 34.70 23.03 35.42
CA PRO A 4 35.04 21.79 34.73
C PRO A 4 33.77 21.04 34.27
N PRO A 5 33.85 20.22 33.21
CA PRO A 5 32.71 19.43 32.73
C PRO A 5 32.46 18.20 33.63
N PRO A 6 31.21 17.69 33.71
CA PRO A 6 30.91 16.49 34.48
C PRO A 6 31.33 15.22 33.72
N THR A 7 32.14 14.39 34.38
CA THR A 7 32.39 13.00 33.99
C THR A 7 31.27 12.11 34.52
N SER A 8 30.42 11.59 33.63
CA SER A 8 29.46 10.53 33.97
C SER A 8 29.98 9.18 33.48
N THR A 9 30.48 8.38 34.42
CA THR A 9 30.80 6.97 34.24
C THR A 9 29.50 6.15 34.26
N VAL A 10 29.10 5.59 33.12
CA VAL A 10 27.98 4.64 33.03
C VAL A 10 28.49 3.23 33.34
N THR A 11 28.26 2.76 34.55
CA THR A 11 28.44 1.36 34.94
C THR A 11 27.27 0.52 34.42
N ARG A 12 27.50 -0.27 33.35
CA ARG A 12 26.52 -1.26 32.87
C ARG A 12 26.43 -2.42 33.87
N LYS A 13 25.28 -2.54 34.52
CA LYS A 13 24.95 -3.66 35.41
C LYS A 13 24.58 -4.88 34.55
N LYS A 14 25.38 -5.95 34.60
CA LYS A 14 25.09 -7.23 33.95
C LYS A 14 24.02 -7.97 34.75
N TRP A 15 22.93 -8.36 34.11
CA TRP A 15 21.91 -9.27 34.67
C TRP A 15 22.20 -10.71 34.21
N PRO A 16 22.17 -11.71 35.12
CA PRO A 16 22.42 -13.09 34.76
C PRO A 16 21.19 -13.67 34.05
N TRP A 17 21.43 -14.40 32.96
CA TRP A 17 20.40 -15.09 32.19
C TRP A 17 20.02 -16.38 32.94
N ILE A 18 18.73 -16.51 33.28
CA ILE A 18 18.15 -17.77 33.77
C ILE A 18 17.73 -18.58 32.53
N THR A 19 18.42 -19.69 32.30
CA THR A 19 18.03 -20.74 31.35
C THR A 19 16.80 -21.47 31.86
N GLY A 20 15.64 -21.20 31.27
CA GLY A 20 14.42 -22.02 31.42
C GLY A 20 14.21 -22.86 30.17
N GLY A 21 14.45 -24.17 30.26
CA GLY A 21 14.11 -25.12 29.22
C GLY A 21 12.60 -25.38 29.20
N ILE A 22 11.96 -25.19 28.06
CA ILE A 22 10.58 -25.60 27.82
C ILE A 22 10.59 -26.95 27.12
N VAL A 23 10.06 -27.97 27.79
CA VAL A 23 9.72 -29.27 27.22
C VAL A 23 8.38 -29.12 26.51
N VAL A 24 8.37 -29.17 25.19
CA VAL A 24 7.13 -29.26 24.39
C VAL A 24 6.83 -30.74 24.16
N ALA A 25 5.78 -31.23 24.82
CA ALA A 25 5.20 -32.54 24.55
C ALA A 25 4.39 -32.47 23.26
N VAL A 26 4.84 -33.20 22.23
CA VAL A 26 4.10 -33.39 20.97
C VAL A 26 3.08 -34.50 21.17
N ALA A 27 1.80 -34.14 21.25
CA ALA A 27 0.69 -35.10 21.18
C ALA A 27 0.35 -35.36 19.71
N VAL A 28 0.65 -36.57 19.23
CA VAL A 28 0.24 -37.08 17.92
C VAL A 28 -1.21 -37.52 18.02
N PHE A 29 -2.13 -36.76 17.40
CA PHE A 29 -3.50 -37.20 17.16
C PHE A 29 -3.56 -38.00 15.85
N SER A 30 -3.65 -39.32 15.97
CA SER A 30 -3.99 -40.22 14.88
C SER A 30 -5.47 -40.07 14.52
N PHE A 31 -5.75 -39.71 13.27
CA PHE A 31 -7.09 -39.79 12.68
C PHE A 31 -7.40 -41.27 12.38
N LEU A 32 -8.35 -41.85 13.13
CA LEU A 32 -9.10 -43.02 12.69
C LEU A 32 -10.56 -42.59 12.49
N SER A 33 -11.02 -42.65 11.25
CA SER A 33 -12.44 -42.67 10.91
C SER A 33 -13.12 -43.88 11.53
N PRO A 34 -14.42 -43.78 11.82
CA PRO A 34 -15.31 -44.89 11.53
C PRO A 34 -16.50 -44.48 10.66
N THR A 35 -16.97 -45.53 10.03
CA THR A 35 -17.96 -45.69 8.97
C THR A 35 -19.38 -45.36 9.39
N GLN A 36 -20.19 -45.09 8.36
CA GLN A 36 -21.65 -45.06 8.33
C GLN A 36 -22.27 -46.28 9.01
N ASP A 37 -23.40 -46.06 9.70
CA ASP A 37 -24.56 -46.95 9.60
C ASP A 37 -25.87 -46.17 9.86
N ASP A 38 -26.88 -46.61 9.12
CA ASP A 38 -28.27 -46.15 9.00
C ASP A 38 -29.05 -46.05 10.33
N GLN A 39 -30.00 -45.10 10.43
CA GLN A 39 -31.44 -45.40 10.52
C GLN A 39 -32.36 -44.18 10.79
N SER A 40 -33.23 -43.96 9.81
CA SER A 40 -34.64 -43.52 9.82
C SER A 40 -35.34 -43.04 11.11
N ALA A 41 -35.99 -41.87 10.94
CA ALA A 41 -37.41 -41.55 11.20
C ALA A 41 -37.97 -41.66 12.64
N GLN A 42 -38.52 -40.55 13.16
CA GLN A 42 -39.98 -40.28 13.18
C GLN A 42 -40.32 -39.06 14.05
N ALA A 43 -41.33 -38.31 13.59
CA ALA A 43 -42.03 -37.26 14.30
C ALA A 43 -43.09 -37.84 15.26
N THR A 44 -43.40 -37.10 16.34
CA THR A 44 -44.69 -36.95 17.08
C THR A 44 -44.34 -36.35 18.46
N ALA A 45 -44.79 -35.16 18.88
CA ALA A 45 -46.13 -34.63 19.14
C ALA A 45 -46.78 -35.08 20.48
N VAL A 46 -47.09 -34.05 21.29
CA VAL A 46 -48.20 -33.82 22.24
C VAL A 46 -48.14 -34.24 23.73
N SER A 47 -48.64 -33.29 24.55
CA SER A 47 -49.36 -33.35 25.85
C SER A 47 -48.51 -33.11 27.11
N ALA A 48 -48.62 -31.99 27.86
CA ALA A 48 -49.73 -31.22 28.45
C ALA A 48 -50.20 -31.71 29.85
N SER A 49 -50.05 -30.83 30.85
CA SER A 49 -50.83 -30.68 32.10
C SER A 49 -50.10 -29.67 33.01
N ALA A 50 -50.70 -28.81 33.83
CA ALA A 50 -52.06 -28.31 34.05
C ALA A 50 -51.94 -27.10 35.00
N THR A 51 -52.85 -26.14 34.89
CA THR A 51 -53.04 -24.93 35.72
C THR A 51 -53.56 -25.23 37.15
N PRO A 52 -53.63 -24.25 38.08
CA PRO A 52 -54.81 -23.37 38.15
C PRO A 52 -54.53 -21.88 38.40
N ALA A 53 -55.55 -21.08 38.08
CA ALA A 53 -55.62 -19.62 38.09
C ALA A 53 -56.07 -19.03 39.44
N VAL A 54 -55.70 -17.76 39.72
CA VAL A 54 -56.47 -16.86 40.60
C VAL A 54 -56.39 -15.40 40.13
N ALA A 55 -57.59 -14.84 39.90
CA ALA A 55 -58.08 -13.46 40.01
C ALA A 55 -57.41 -12.27 39.28
N ALA A 56 -58.27 -11.61 38.51
CA ALA A 56 -58.11 -10.33 37.85
C ALA A 56 -58.14 -9.14 38.81
N SER A 57 -57.46 -8.05 38.42
CA SER A 57 -57.87 -6.69 38.78
C SER A 57 -57.60 -5.76 37.61
N THR A 58 -58.70 -5.24 37.09
CA THR A 58 -58.87 -4.27 36.03
C THR A 58 -58.55 -2.87 36.54
N THR A 59 -57.65 -2.15 35.86
CA THR A 59 -57.71 -0.69 35.79
C THR A 59 -57.35 -0.24 34.38
N ALA A 60 -58.37 0.22 33.67
CA ALA A 60 -58.27 0.92 32.40
C ALA A 60 -57.66 2.31 32.63
N ARG A 61 -56.71 2.71 31.77
CA ARG A 61 -56.43 4.13 31.56
C ARG A 61 -56.08 4.39 30.09
N ALA A 62 -57.10 4.89 29.41
CA ALA A 62 -57.12 5.84 28.30
C ALA A 62 -55.98 5.78 27.27
N ALA A 63 -56.34 5.29 26.08
CA ALA A 63 -55.75 5.73 24.83
C ALA A 63 -56.01 7.23 24.62
N SER A 64 -55.00 7.94 24.14
CA SER A 64 -55.18 9.18 23.37
C SER A 64 -54.47 8.98 22.05
N SER A 65 -55.28 8.75 21.02
CA SER A 65 -54.93 8.76 19.61
C SER A 65 -54.84 10.21 19.14
N SER A 66 -53.66 10.62 18.71
CA SER A 66 -53.48 11.81 17.88
C SER A 66 -52.85 11.40 16.54
N SER A 67 -53.72 11.22 15.56
CA SER A 67 -53.41 11.11 14.14
C SER A 67 -52.79 12.42 13.62
N THR A 68 -51.59 12.35 13.04
CA THR A 68 -51.02 13.43 12.21
C THR A 68 -50.35 12.78 10.99
N PRO A 69 -50.58 13.28 9.75
CA PRO A 69 -50.23 12.56 8.53
C PRO A 69 -48.74 12.65 8.20
N ALA A 70 -48.28 11.66 7.43
CA ALA A 70 -46.95 11.60 6.84
C ALA A 70 -46.70 12.77 5.87
N PRO A 71 -45.52 13.39 5.90
CA PRO A 71 -44.89 13.92 4.70
C PRO A 71 -43.93 12.85 4.14
N ILE A 72 -44.33 12.26 3.01
CA ILE A 72 -43.42 11.68 2.04
C ILE A 72 -42.57 12.83 1.46
N SER A 73 -41.40 13.05 2.04
CA SER A 73 -40.31 13.77 1.37
C SER A 73 -39.16 12.79 1.20
N SER A 74 -39.17 12.11 0.06
CA SER A 74 -37.96 11.59 -0.56
C SER A 74 -37.02 12.76 -0.86
N ALA A 75 -36.21 13.12 0.12
CA ALA A 75 -34.93 13.74 -0.16
C ALA A 75 -33.96 12.60 -0.40
N LEU A 76 -33.64 12.33 -1.67
CA LEU A 76 -32.41 11.66 -2.04
C LEU A 76 -31.28 12.47 -1.40
N ALA A 77 -30.80 11.99 -0.24
CA ALA A 77 -29.53 12.42 0.28
C ALA A 77 -28.48 11.90 -0.71
N LEU A 78 -28.13 12.74 -1.68
CA LEU A 78 -26.84 12.64 -2.35
C LEU A 78 -25.81 12.81 -1.25
N SER A 79 -25.27 11.68 -0.77
CA SER A 79 -24.03 11.69 -0.02
C SER A 79 -23.02 12.55 -0.78
N PRO A 80 -22.20 13.36 -0.11
CA PRO A 80 -21.10 14.03 -0.78
C PRO A 80 -20.12 12.94 -1.23
N VAL A 81 -20.29 12.46 -2.46
CA VAL A 81 -19.21 11.80 -3.18
C VAL A 81 -18.20 12.91 -3.40
N GLU A 82 -16.95 12.72 -2.95
CA GLU A 82 -15.86 13.63 -3.32
C GLU A 82 -15.98 13.94 -4.82
N PRO A 83 -15.86 15.22 -5.23
CA PRO A 83 -16.06 15.56 -6.62
C PRO A 83 -15.10 14.72 -7.45
N ALA A 84 -15.67 13.92 -8.36
CA ALA A 84 -14.88 13.25 -9.38
C ALA A 84 -14.02 14.33 -10.04
N VAL A 85 -12.71 14.11 -10.04
CA VAL A 85 -11.71 15.01 -10.63
C VAL A 85 -12.26 15.55 -11.94
N GLY A 86 -12.52 16.85 -12.00
CA GLY A 86 -13.12 17.46 -13.19
C GLY A 86 -12.16 17.38 -14.36
N GLY A 87 -12.65 17.49 -15.60
CA GLY A 87 -11.78 17.44 -16.78
C GLY A 87 -10.61 18.46 -16.74
N ALA A 88 -10.79 19.58 -16.04
CA ALA A 88 -9.72 20.57 -15.82
C ALA A 88 -8.60 20.03 -14.91
N ASP A 89 -8.95 19.40 -13.79
CA ASP A 89 -7.99 18.81 -12.85
C ASP A 89 -7.27 17.61 -13.50
N ALA A 90 -8.00 16.78 -14.26
CA ALA A 90 -7.41 15.70 -15.02
C ALA A 90 -6.43 16.22 -16.10
N THR A 91 -6.73 17.38 -16.71
CA THR A 91 -5.82 18.06 -17.65
C THR A 91 -4.55 18.55 -16.95
N ALA A 92 -4.66 19.13 -15.75
CA ALA A 92 -3.50 19.57 -14.96
C ALA A 92 -2.60 18.38 -14.57
N ALA A 93 -3.20 17.28 -14.10
CA ALA A 93 -2.47 16.05 -13.81
C ALA A 93 -1.78 15.49 -15.07
N LEU A 94 -2.43 15.52 -16.25
CA LEU A 94 -1.83 15.06 -17.50
C LEU A 94 -0.63 15.93 -17.92
N GLN A 95 -0.70 17.24 -17.71
CA GLN A 95 0.42 18.16 -17.95
C GLN A 95 1.60 17.88 -17.00
N GLN A 96 1.31 17.62 -15.73
CA GLN A 96 2.35 17.30 -14.75
C GLN A 96 2.99 15.93 -15.02
N LEU A 97 2.20 14.94 -15.45
CA LEU A 97 2.69 13.63 -15.89
C LEU A 97 3.72 13.77 -17.02
N ALA A 98 3.48 14.66 -17.98
CA ALA A 98 4.41 14.90 -19.10
C ALA A 98 5.77 15.50 -18.65
N GLY A 99 5.83 16.06 -17.45
CA GLY A 99 7.07 16.54 -16.84
C GLY A 99 7.84 15.49 -16.03
N LEU A 100 7.25 14.32 -15.78
CA LEU A 100 7.93 13.24 -15.06
C LEU A 100 8.93 12.53 -15.99
N GLU A 101 10.10 12.23 -15.44
CA GLU A 101 11.07 11.40 -16.18
C GLU A 101 10.49 10.01 -16.43
N ILE A 102 10.76 9.46 -17.62
CA ILE A 102 10.40 8.08 -17.97
C ILE A 102 11.67 7.23 -17.99
N LYS A 103 11.74 6.22 -17.12
CA LYS A 103 12.88 5.28 -17.02
C LYS A 103 12.36 3.88 -16.67
N GLY A 104 13.21 2.86 -16.84
CA GLY A 104 12.92 1.51 -16.35
C GLY A 104 12.85 1.44 -14.81
N ARG A 105 12.39 0.30 -14.27
CA ARG A 105 12.51 0.02 -12.83
C ARG A 105 13.99 -0.20 -12.49
N ALA A 106 14.48 0.51 -11.48
CA ALA A 106 15.77 0.17 -10.86
C ALA A 106 15.64 -1.14 -10.04
N PRO A 107 16.75 -1.82 -9.73
CA PRO A 107 16.73 -2.99 -8.86
C PRO A 107 16.12 -2.69 -7.49
N LYS A 108 15.41 -3.67 -6.92
CA LYS A 108 14.92 -3.61 -5.53
C LYS A 108 16.02 -3.88 -4.48
N THR A 109 17.24 -4.20 -4.93
CA THR A 109 18.39 -4.49 -4.06
C THR A 109 18.61 -3.35 -3.05
N GLY A 110 18.84 -3.73 -1.78
CA GLY A 110 19.05 -2.78 -0.69
C GLY A 110 17.79 -2.09 -0.18
N TYR A 111 16.60 -2.42 -0.71
CA TYR A 111 15.35 -1.93 -0.15
C TYR A 111 15.10 -2.55 1.23
N ASP A 112 14.91 -1.69 2.21
CA ASP A 112 14.33 -2.00 3.51
C ASP A 112 13.32 -0.90 3.83
N ARG A 113 12.16 -1.28 4.39
CA ARG A 113 11.11 -0.33 4.78
C ARG A 113 11.62 0.66 5.82
N ASP A 114 12.52 0.25 6.70
CA ASP A 114 13.08 1.08 7.77
C ASP A 114 13.95 2.23 7.23
N LEU A 115 14.36 2.18 5.94
CA LEU A 115 15.02 3.31 5.28
C LEU A 115 14.11 4.52 5.04
N PHE A 116 12.80 4.35 5.24
CA PHE A 116 11.80 5.41 5.25
C PHE A 116 11.46 5.90 6.67
N GLY A 117 12.27 5.51 7.66
CA GLY A 117 12.13 5.94 9.05
C GLY A 117 11.06 5.19 9.82
N GLN A 118 10.81 5.64 11.05
CA GLN A 118 9.79 5.07 11.91
C GLN A 118 8.41 5.22 11.25
N ALA A 119 7.67 4.11 11.20
CA ALA A 119 6.31 4.11 10.69
C ALA A 119 5.43 5.09 11.48
N TRP A 120 4.73 5.96 10.76
CA TRP A 120 3.75 6.92 11.31
C TRP A 120 4.37 7.94 12.27
N THR A 121 5.59 8.36 12.02
CA THR A 121 6.26 9.34 12.89
C THR A 121 5.69 10.74 12.70
N ASP A 122 5.44 11.42 13.81
CA ASP A 122 5.11 12.85 13.86
C ASP A 122 6.35 13.74 13.62
N ASP A 123 7.55 13.15 13.66
CA ASP A 123 8.83 13.86 13.45
C ASP A 123 9.11 14.07 11.95
N VAL A 124 8.27 14.86 11.29
CA VAL A 124 8.35 15.20 9.86
C VAL A 124 8.04 16.66 9.59
N THR A 125 8.52 17.17 8.44
CA THR A 125 8.32 18.59 8.07
C THR A 125 7.20 18.81 7.04
N VAL A 126 6.54 17.73 6.62
CA VAL A 126 5.35 17.77 5.76
C VAL A 126 4.09 18.08 6.58
N GLU A 127 2.96 18.27 5.89
CA GLU A 127 1.68 18.52 6.55
C GLU A 127 1.35 17.43 7.57
N GLY A 128 0.82 17.84 8.73
CA GLY A 128 0.53 16.94 9.85
C GLY A 128 1.70 16.72 10.80
N GLY A 129 2.94 17.07 10.43
CA GLY A 129 4.10 16.88 11.31
C GLY A 129 4.15 17.83 12.51
N HIS A 130 4.77 17.34 13.59
CA HIS A 130 4.95 18.00 14.88
C HIS A 130 3.67 18.53 15.53
N ASN A 131 2.54 17.86 15.28
CA ASN A 131 1.25 18.28 15.83
C ASN A 131 0.86 17.53 17.12
N GLY A 132 1.65 16.53 17.53
CA GLY A 132 1.44 15.69 18.71
C GLY A 132 0.61 14.43 18.46
N CYS A 133 0.17 14.19 17.22
CA CYS A 133 -0.49 12.98 16.77
C CYS A 133 0.46 12.16 15.88
N ASP A 134 0.38 10.83 15.91
CA ASP A 134 1.09 10.02 14.90
C ASP A 134 0.41 10.16 13.54
N THR A 135 1.19 10.08 12.45
CA THR A 135 0.69 10.28 11.08
C THR A 135 -0.51 9.39 10.76
N ARG A 136 -0.54 8.16 11.29
CA ARG A 136 -1.68 7.25 11.05
C ARG A 136 -2.96 7.84 11.61
N ASN A 137 -2.91 8.41 12.81
CA ASN A 137 -4.05 9.05 13.42
C ASN A 137 -4.43 10.36 12.73
N ASP A 138 -3.48 11.11 12.17
CA ASP A 138 -3.81 12.25 11.32
C ASP A 138 -4.61 11.85 10.08
N ILE A 139 -4.18 10.79 9.39
CA ILE A 139 -4.89 10.29 8.20
C ILE A 139 -6.25 9.70 8.56
N LEU A 140 -6.36 8.95 9.66
CA LEU A 140 -7.67 8.47 10.15
C LEU A 140 -8.57 9.65 10.55
N GLY A 141 -8.01 10.69 11.16
CA GLY A 141 -8.72 11.93 11.53
C GLY A 141 -9.24 12.70 10.32
N ARG A 142 -8.48 12.68 9.22
CA ARG A 142 -8.83 13.32 7.94
C ARG A 142 -9.88 12.53 7.15
N ASP A 143 -9.72 11.21 7.08
CA ASP A 143 -10.44 10.37 6.11
C ASP A 143 -11.68 9.64 6.68
N LEU A 144 -11.84 9.59 8.01
CA LEU A 144 -13.01 8.98 8.63
C LEU A 144 -14.09 10.02 8.96
N ASP A 145 -15.34 9.60 8.83
CA ASP A 145 -16.49 10.32 9.37
C ASP A 145 -16.91 9.75 10.73
N GLN A 146 -17.75 10.49 11.47
CA GLN A 146 -18.35 10.04 12.73
C GLN A 146 -17.30 9.53 13.74
N ILE A 147 -16.20 10.26 13.85
CA ILE A 147 -15.03 9.85 14.62
C ILE A 147 -15.30 9.93 16.13
N VAL A 148 -14.85 8.91 16.85
CA VAL A 148 -14.68 8.97 18.31
C VAL A 148 -13.20 8.90 18.63
N PHE A 149 -12.69 9.94 19.28
CA PHE A 149 -11.32 9.99 19.78
C PHE A 149 -11.21 9.40 21.19
N LYS A 150 -10.03 8.85 21.52
CA LYS A 150 -9.69 8.45 22.88
C LYS A 150 -9.63 9.69 23.78
N PRO A 151 -10.39 9.72 24.89
CA PRO A 151 -10.32 10.82 25.85
C PRO A 151 -8.90 11.07 26.36
N GLY A 152 -8.54 12.35 26.54
CA GLY A 152 -7.22 12.75 27.04
C GLY A 152 -6.11 12.74 26.01
N THR A 153 -6.41 12.51 24.71
CA THR A 153 -5.41 12.53 23.63
C THR A 153 -5.45 13.79 22.75
N GLY A 154 -6.22 14.81 23.13
CA GLY A 154 -6.29 16.06 22.35
C GLY A 154 -6.87 15.90 20.95
N ASN A 155 -7.80 14.96 20.75
CA ASN A 155 -8.34 14.56 19.45
C ASN A 155 -7.30 13.93 18.49
N CYS A 156 -6.29 13.24 19.02
CA CYS A 156 -5.36 12.46 18.20
C CYS A 156 -5.81 11.02 18.01
N ALA A 157 -5.90 10.23 19.09
CA ALA A 157 -6.03 8.78 18.94
C ALA A 157 -7.45 8.36 18.56
N VAL A 158 -7.67 8.04 17.29
CA VAL A 158 -8.96 7.59 16.77
C VAL A 158 -9.31 6.19 17.30
N GLN A 159 -10.47 6.05 17.92
CA GLN A 159 -11.00 4.78 18.45
C GLN A 159 -12.01 4.14 17.51
N THR A 160 -12.90 4.93 16.93
CA THR A 160 -13.88 4.46 15.94
C THR A 160 -14.13 5.54 14.89
N GLY A 161 -14.66 5.13 13.74
CA GLY A 161 -15.13 6.03 12.69
C GLY A 161 -15.77 5.24 11.55
N THR A 162 -16.23 5.94 10.52
CA THR A 162 -16.81 5.35 9.32
C THR A 162 -15.98 5.79 8.12
N LEU A 163 -15.40 4.83 7.41
CA LEU A 163 -14.70 5.08 6.16
C LEU A 163 -15.67 4.90 5.00
N SER A 164 -15.82 5.93 4.17
CA SER A 164 -16.31 5.77 2.81
C SER A 164 -15.12 5.38 1.94
N ASP A 165 -14.88 4.08 1.77
CA ASP A 165 -13.61 3.58 1.23
C ASP A 165 -13.45 3.95 -0.26
N PRO A 166 -12.41 4.72 -0.62
CA PRO A 166 -12.24 5.16 -1.99
C PRO A 166 -11.88 3.99 -2.92
N TYR A 167 -11.23 2.93 -2.43
CA TYR A 167 -10.70 1.87 -3.29
C TYR A 167 -11.77 0.87 -3.76
N THR A 168 -12.69 0.51 -2.89
CA THR A 168 -13.76 -0.46 -3.15
C THR A 168 -15.12 0.21 -3.36
N GLY A 169 -15.29 1.45 -2.92
CA GLY A 169 -16.58 2.16 -2.93
C GLY A 169 -17.54 1.67 -1.84
N THR A 170 -17.07 0.87 -0.89
CA THR A 170 -17.87 0.34 0.22
C THR A 170 -17.73 1.21 1.47
N THR A 171 -18.66 1.08 2.41
CA THR A 171 -18.56 1.74 3.71
C THR A 171 -18.04 0.76 4.76
N ILE A 172 -17.02 1.17 5.51
CA ILE A 172 -16.36 0.35 6.54
C ILE A 172 -16.46 1.04 7.89
N SER A 173 -17.03 0.36 8.88
CA SER A 173 -16.98 0.83 10.27
C SER A 173 -15.62 0.48 10.88
N PHE A 174 -14.79 1.50 11.08
CA PHE A 174 -13.50 1.36 11.74
C PHE A 174 -13.70 1.24 13.25
N VAL A 175 -13.09 0.21 13.84
CA VAL A 175 -12.96 0.05 15.29
C VAL A 175 -11.51 -0.30 15.60
N ARG A 176 -10.85 0.53 16.42
CA ARG A 176 -9.50 0.24 16.91
C ARG A 176 -9.53 -1.00 17.79
N GLY A 177 -8.67 -1.96 17.48
CA GLY A 177 -8.55 -3.21 18.21
C GLY A 177 -7.68 -4.22 17.48
N GLU A 178 -7.28 -5.25 18.22
CA GLU A 178 -6.57 -6.40 17.65
C GLU A 178 -7.50 -7.12 16.66
N GLY A 179 -7.00 -7.40 15.46
CA GLY A 179 -7.78 -8.02 14.39
C GLY A 179 -8.83 -7.12 13.70
N THR A 180 -9.24 -6.00 14.29
CA THR A 180 -10.22 -5.08 13.68
C THR A 180 -9.56 -3.87 13.01
N SER A 181 -8.42 -3.41 13.54
CA SER A 181 -7.71 -2.24 12.97
C SER A 181 -7.23 -2.48 11.55
N ASN A 182 -7.01 -3.74 11.16
CA ASN A 182 -6.55 -4.12 9.82
C ASN A 182 -7.63 -4.02 8.74
N ALA A 183 -8.90 -3.84 9.12
CA ALA A 183 -9.98 -3.57 8.17
C ALA A 183 -9.78 -2.23 7.45
N VAL A 184 -9.20 -1.23 8.13
CA VAL A 184 -8.79 0.04 7.53
C VAL A 184 -7.27 0.21 7.66
N GLN A 185 -6.60 0.22 6.52
CA GLN A 185 -5.16 0.47 6.43
C GLN A 185 -4.91 1.89 5.95
N ILE A 186 -3.73 2.42 6.24
CA ILE A 186 -3.26 3.65 5.61
C ILE A 186 -2.33 3.20 4.49
N ASP A 187 -2.79 3.35 3.25
CA ASP A 187 -2.01 3.03 2.06
C ASP A 187 -1.06 4.18 1.71
N HIS A 188 0.10 3.78 1.18
CA HIS A 188 0.99 4.64 0.42
C HIS A 188 0.55 4.61 -1.04
N VAL A 189 -0.17 5.64 -1.50
CA VAL A 189 -0.75 5.71 -2.86
C VAL A 189 0.33 5.43 -3.92
N VAL A 190 1.55 5.94 -3.72
CA VAL A 190 2.78 5.42 -4.31
C VAL A 190 3.52 4.57 -3.27
N ALA A 191 3.51 3.25 -3.46
CA ALA A 191 4.07 2.30 -2.50
C ALA A 191 5.58 2.52 -2.28
N LEU A 192 6.06 2.32 -1.03
CA LEU A 192 7.47 2.57 -0.68
C LEU A 192 8.47 1.72 -1.51
N SER A 193 8.14 0.45 -1.76
CA SER A 193 8.93 -0.47 -2.60
C SER A 193 8.94 -0.06 -4.07
N ASP A 194 7.83 0.48 -4.58
CA ASP A 194 7.75 1.03 -5.95
C ASP A 194 8.60 2.30 -6.05
N ALA A 195 8.44 3.21 -5.09
CA ALA A 195 9.20 4.44 -5.01
C ALA A 195 10.70 4.19 -4.95
N TRP A 196 11.17 3.18 -4.19
CA TRP A 196 12.58 2.79 -4.13
C TRP A 196 13.16 2.51 -5.51
N GLN A 197 12.47 1.68 -6.28
CA GLN A 197 12.84 1.30 -7.65
C GLN A 197 12.66 2.44 -8.66
N LYS A 198 12.04 3.55 -8.24
CA LYS A 198 11.69 4.70 -9.09
C LYS A 198 12.23 6.04 -8.59
N GLY A 199 13.27 6.00 -7.74
CA GLY A 199 14.07 7.17 -7.38
C GLY A 199 14.25 7.42 -5.89
N ALA A 200 13.43 6.81 -5.03
CA ALA A 200 13.52 7.04 -3.59
C ALA A 200 14.85 6.54 -2.98
N GLN A 201 15.55 5.61 -3.64
CA GLN A 201 16.90 5.21 -3.24
C GLN A 201 17.94 6.35 -3.30
N GLN A 202 17.68 7.39 -4.12
CA GLN A 202 18.55 8.56 -4.27
C GLN A 202 18.17 9.71 -3.34
N LEU A 203 17.01 9.63 -2.70
CA LEU A 203 16.58 10.63 -1.72
C LEU A 203 17.42 10.49 -0.45
N ASP A 204 17.71 11.63 0.18
CA ASP A 204 18.26 11.62 1.52
C ASP A 204 17.24 11.04 2.51
N THR A 205 17.73 10.62 3.68
CA THR A 205 16.90 9.96 4.69
C THR A 205 15.71 10.83 5.12
N ALA A 206 15.91 12.13 5.38
CA ALA A 206 14.82 12.99 5.84
C ALA A 206 13.73 13.12 4.77
N THR A 207 14.10 13.25 3.50
CA THR A 207 13.14 13.27 2.39
C THR A 207 12.38 11.95 2.25
N ARG A 208 13.03 10.78 2.49
CA ARG A 208 12.31 9.49 2.54
C ARG A 208 11.33 9.39 3.71
N VAL A 209 11.71 9.89 4.90
CA VAL A 209 10.79 9.93 6.05
C VAL A 209 9.58 10.80 5.74
N ASN A 210 9.80 11.98 5.15
CA ASN A 210 8.72 12.84 4.69
C ASN A 210 7.84 12.13 3.64
N PHE A 211 8.42 11.46 2.63
CA PHE A 211 7.66 10.70 1.62
C PHE A 211 6.72 9.65 2.21
N ALA A 212 7.18 8.96 3.26
CA ALA A 212 6.40 7.91 3.91
C ALA A 212 5.32 8.45 4.87
N ASN A 213 5.36 9.73 5.21
CA ASN A 213 4.43 10.34 6.17
C ASN A 213 3.69 11.57 5.61
N ASP A 214 3.85 11.91 4.33
CA ASP A 214 3.14 13.01 3.67
C ASP A 214 1.68 12.63 3.39
N PRO A 215 0.69 13.39 3.90
CA PRO A 215 -0.73 13.17 3.61
C PRO A 215 -1.08 13.11 2.12
N ARG A 216 -0.29 13.71 1.23
CA ARG A 216 -0.43 13.57 -0.24
C ARG A 216 -0.24 12.14 -0.72
N ASN A 217 0.64 11.37 -0.05
CA ASN A 217 0.93 9.99 -0.38
C ASN A 217 0.13 9.00 0.48
N LEU A 218 -0.71 9.46 1.40
CA LEU A 218 -1.40 8.59 2.35
C LEU A 218 -2.91 8.65 2.20
N LYS A 219 -3.57 7.49 2.26
CA LYS A 219 -5.04 7.38 2.21
C LYS A 219 -5.53 6.26 3.11
N ALA A 220 -6.56 6.50 3.91
CA ALA A 220 -7.26 5.43 4.63
C ALA A 220 -8.12 4.62 3.65
N VAL A 221 -7.89 3.30 3.61
CA VAL A 221 -8.50 2.40 2.62
C VAL A 221 -8.83 1.02 3.20
N ASP A 222 -9.65 0.25 2.48
CA ASP A 222 -9.90 -1.17 2.73
C ASP A 222 -8.61 -1.99 2.78
N GLY A 223 -8.43 -2.76 3.85
CA GLY A 223 -7.23 -3.56 4.09
C GLY A 223 -6.97 -4.63 3.03
N PRO A 224 -7.94 -5.48 2.65
CA PRO A 224 -7.81 -6.44 1.54
C PRO A 224 -7.48 -5.80 0.18
N ALA A 225 -8.09 -4.67 -0.17
CA ALA A 225 -7.78 -3.95 -1.41
C ALA A 225 -6.33 -3.45 -1.42
N ASN A 226 -5.86 -2.91 -0.28
CA ASN A 226 -4.47 -2.48 -0.14
C ASN A 226 -3.46 -3.64 -0.23
N GLN A 227 -3.79 -4.79 0.35
CA GLN A 227 -2.97 -5.99 0.24
C GLN A 227 -2.91 -6.52 -1.21
N GLN A 228 -3.99 -6.42 -1.97
CA GLN A 228 -4.01 -6.75 -3.40
C GLN A 228 -3.15 -5.78 -4.23
N LYS A 229 -3.15 -4.49 -3.88
CA LYS A 229 -2.28 -3.48 -4.50
C LYS A 229 -0.81 -3.80 -4.27
N SER A 230 -0.41 -4.18 -3.06
CA SER A 230 0.98 -4.46 -2.69
C SER A 230 1.91 -3.30 -3.11
N ASP A 231 2.96 -3.57 -3.89
CA ASP A 231 3.85 -2.59 -4.50
C ASP A 231 3.58 -2.32 -6.00
N GLY A 232 2.36 -2.61 -6.45
CA GLY A 232 1.89 -2.34 -7.80
C GLY A 232 1.78 -0.85 -8.10
N ASP A 233 2.21 -0.46 -9.31
CA ASP A 233 1.96 0.87 -9.87
C ASP A 233 0.63 0.90 -10.66
N ALA A 234 0.27 2.06 -11.22
CA ALA A 234 -0.95 2.22 -12.01
C ALA A 234 -1.04 1.31 -13.26
N ALA A 235 0.08 0.78 -13.76
CA ALA A 235 0.05 -0.22 -14.84
C ALA A 235 -0.30 -1.62 -14.33
N THR A 236 0.00 -1.91 -13.07
CA THR A 236 -0.16 -3.23 -12.45
C THR A 236 -1.48 -3.35 -11.70
N TRP A 237 -1.90 -2.28 -11.03
CA TRP A 237 -3.10 -2.26 -10.21
C TRP A 237 -3.79 -0.89 -10.25
N LEU A 238 -5.12 -0.91 -10.35
CA LEU A 238 -6.00 0.24 -10.19
C LEU A 238 -7.12 -0.13 -9.23
N PRO A 239 -7.64 0.82 -8.43
CA PRO A 239 -8.78 0.58 -7.56
C PRO A 239 -9.96 -0.09 -8.27
N PRO A 240 -10.58 -1.12 -7.67
CA PRO A 240 -11.83 -1.71 -8.18
C PRO A 240 -12.94 -0.68 -8.37
N ASN A 241 -13.02 0.32 -7.49
CA ASN A 241 -13.91 1.46 -7.62
C ASN A 241 -13.47 2.37 -8.79
N LYS A 242 -14.16 2.25 -9.92
CA LYS A 242 -13.80 2.96 -11.15
C LYS A 242 -13.92 4.48 -11.03
N SER A 243 -14.88 4.99 -10.26
CA SER A 243 -15.07 6.44 -10.13
C SER A 243 -13.91 7.13 -9.41
N TYR A 244 -13.17 6.39 -8.57
CA TYR A 244 -12.02 6.92 -7.84
C TYR A 244 -10.71 6.90 -8.66
N ARG A 245 -10.67 6.20 -9.80
CA ARG A 245 -9.41 6.02 -10.55
C ARG A 245 -8.80 7.32 -11.03
N CYS A 246 -9.62 8.31 -11.37
CA CYS A 246 -9.15 9.65 -11.75
C CYS A 246 -8.34 10.30 -10.62
N THR A 247 -8.89 10.30 -9.40
CA THR A 247 -8.24 10.83 -8.20
C THR A 247 -6.98 10.04 -7.91
N TYR A 248 -7.08 8.71 -7.89
CA TYR A 248 -5.94 7.83 -7.62
C TYR A 248 -4.72 8.11 -8.50
N VAL A 249 -4.90 8.21 -9.82
CA VAL A 249 -3.76 8.44 -10.72
C VAL A 249 -3.27 9.90 -10.68
N ALA A 250 -4.15 10.87 -10.39
CA ALA A 250 -3.76 12.25 -10.17
C ALA A 250 -2.89 12.40 -8.91
N ASP A 251 -3.31 11.78 -7.79
CA ASP A 251 -2.54 11.72 -6.54
C ASP A 251 -1.15 11.11 -6.77
N GLN A 252 -1.06 10.02 -7.55
CA GLN A 252 0.24 9.41 -7.89
C GLN A 252 1.15 10.37 -8.67
N VAL A 253 0.60 11.15 -9.61
CA VAL A 253 1.37 12.16 -10.36
C VAL A 253 1.81 13.30 -9.44
N GLU A 254 0.96 13.74 -8.52
CA GLU A 254 1.31 14.74 -7.51
C GLU A 254 2.49 14.30 -6.66
N VAL A 255 2.37 13.11 -6.06
CA VAL A 255 3.41 12.54 -5.22
C VAL A 255 4.71 12.36 -5.99
N LYS A 256 4.67 11.78 -7.19
CA LYS A 256 5.90 11.54 -7.97
C LYS A 256 6.58 12.83 -8.38
N ALA A 257 5.84 13.87 -8.74
CA ALA A 257 6.42 15.18 -9.04
C ALA A 257 7.04 15.82 -7.79
N ALA A 258 6.32 15.82 -6.66
CA ALA A 258 6.80 16.43 -5.42
C ALA A 258 8.12 15.83 -4.93
N TYR A 259 8.30 14.51 -5.12
CA TYR A 259 9.48 13.78 -4.67
C TYR A 259 10.48 13.47 -5.79
N ARG A 260 10.29 14.01 -7.00
CA ARG A 260 11.14 13.80 -8.18
C ARG A 260 11.38 12.31 -8.49
N LEU A 261 10.32 11.52 -8.35
CA LEU A 261 10.30 10.11 -8.73
C LEU A 261 9.96 9.98 -10.22
N TRP A 262 10.54 8.98 -10.88
CA TRP A 262 10.21 8.70 -12.27
C TRP A 262 9.06 7.69 -12.39
N VAL A 263 8.54 7.55 -13.60
CA VAL A 263 7.56 6.53 -13.98
C VAL A 263 8.18 5.58 -15.00
N THR A 264 7.63 4.36 -15.10
CA THR A 264 7.91 3.53 -16.28
C THR A 264 7.05 3.96 -17.45
N GLN A 265 7.44 3.57 -18.68
CA GLN A 265 6.60 3.84 -19.85
C GLN A 265 5.20 3.24 -19.69
N ALA A 266 5.10 2.00 -19.21
CA ALA A 266 3.82 1.32 -19.01
C ALA A 266 2.93 2.05 -17.98
N GLU A 267 3.54 2.51 -16.88
CA GLU A 267 2.85 3.30 -15.84
C GLU A 267 2.40 4.65 -16.38
N HIS A 268 3.27 5.38 -17.08
CA HIS A 268 2.95 6.64 -17.73
C HIS A 268 1.74 6.49 -18.66
N ASP A 269 1.77 5.48 -19.54
CA ASP A 269 0.69 5.23 -20.49
C ASP A 269 -0.61 4.82 -19.78
N ALA A 270 -0.53 4.08 -18.67
CA ALA A 270 -1.69 3.71 -17.87
C ALA A 270 -2.34 4.94 -17.21
N ILE A 271 -1.54 5.79 -16.57
CA ILE A 271 -2.00 7.06 -15.96
C ILE A 271 -2.61 7.95 -17.04
N ALA A 272 -1.94 8.13 -18.17
CA ALA A 272 -2.40 8.99 -19.27
C ALA A 272 -3.76 8.52 -19.81
N ARG A 273 -3.95 7.21 -20.02
CA ARG A 273 -5.24 6.66 -20.46
C ARG A 273 -6.35 6.94 -19.45
N VAL A 274 -6.11 6.70 -18.16
CA VAL A 274 -7.10 6.96 -17.11
C VAL A 274 -7.47 8.44 -17.11
N LEU A 275 -6.50 9.36 -17.12
CA LEU A 275 -6.76 10.80 -17.13
C LEU A 275 -7.54 11.25 -18.37
N GLN A 276 -7.26 10.68 -19.55
CA GLN A 276 -8.02 10.94 -20.77
C GLN A 276 -9.48 10.46 -20.65
N ASP A 277 -9.71 9.29 -20.07
CA ASP A 277 -11.06 8.79 -19.80
C ASP A 277 -11.82 9.69 -18.79
N CYS A 278 -11.10 10.41 -17.94
CA CYS A 278 -11.63 11.44 -17.03
C CYS A 278 -11.90 12.79 -17.71
N GLY A 279 -11.68 12.89 -19.03
CA GLY A 279 -11.93 14.11 -19.80
C GLY A 279 -10.75 15.09 -19.82
N ALA A 280 -9.53 14.64 -19.51
CA ALA A 280 -8.34 15.46 -19.71
C ALA A 280 -8.21 15.86 -21.18
N ALA A 281 -8.13 17.16 -21.44
CA ALA A 281 -7.77 17.65 -22.76
C ALA A 281 -6.28 17.39 -22.99
N ALA A 282 -5.94 16.76 -24.11
CA ALA A 282 -4.56 16.77 -24.56
C ALA A 282 -4.10 18.23 -24.63
N PRO A 283 -2.90 18.58 -24.12
CA PRO A 283 -2.40 19.94 -24.28
C PRO A 283 -2.47 20.27 -25.76
N ALA A 284 -3.16 21.37 -26.10
CA ALA A 284 -3.24 21.83 -27.46
C ALA A 284 -1.81 21.83 -27.99
N ALA A 285 -1.57 21.08 -29.08
CA ALA A 285 -0.27 21.07 -29.73
C ALA A 285 0.17 22.52 -29.80
N ALA A 286 1.28 22.86 -29.14
CA ALA A 286 1.82 24.21 -29.17
C ALA A 286 1.73 24.68 -30.63
N PRO A 287 1.20 25.88 -30.93
CA PRO A 287 1.15 26.35 -32.30
C PRO A 287 2.53 26.10 -32.88
N ALA A 288 2.59 25.29 -33.95
CA ALA A 288 3.84 24.92 -34.59
C ALA A 288 4.67 26.20 -34.69
N PRO A 289 5.94 26.20 -34.26
CA PRO A 289 6.74 27.41 -34.25
C PRO A 289 6.58 28.04 -35.62
N THR A 290 5.96 29.23 -35.67
CA THR A 290 5.80 29.96 -36.91
C THR A 290 7.19 30.03 -37.51
N THR A 291 7.36 29.41 -38.67
CA THR A 291 8.59 29.44 -39.45
C THR A 291 8.80 30.88 -39.90
N THR A 292 9.31 31.72 -39.00
CA THR A 292 10.04 32.91 -39.37
C THR A 292 11.24 32.39 -40.14
N THR A 293 11.20 32.57 -41.46
CA THR A 293 12.33 32.39 -42.35
C THR A 293 13.51 33.17 -41.78
N VAL A 294 14.43 32.45 -41.12
CA VAL A 294 15.74 32.93 -40.76
C VAL A 294 16.51 33.14 -42.07
N PRO A 295 17.10 34.31 -42.33
CA PRO A 295 18.00 34.49 -43.47
C PRO A 295 19.12 33.46 -43.39
N GLU A 296 19.37 32.82 -44.53
CA GLU A 296 20.42 31.83 -44.77
C GLU A 296 21.71 32.15 -44.00
N ALA A 297 22.03 31.29 -43.04
CA ALA A 297 23.24 31.39 -42.25
C ALA A 297 24.47 31.16 -43.15
N VAL A 298 25.47 32.03 -42.99
CA VAL A 298 26.81 31.91 -43.56
C VAL A 298 27.36 30.49 -43.33
N PRO A 299 27.99 29.84 -44.33
CA PRO A 299 28.45 28.47 -44.20
C PRO A 299 29.48 28.32 -43.08
N ALA A 300 29.23 27.36 -42.21
CA ALA A 300 30.15 26.95 -41.16
C ALA A 300 31.46 26.37 -41.75
N PRO A 301 32.62 26.57 -41.09
CA PRO A 301 33.86 25.93 -41.51
C PRO A 301 33.77 24.40 -41.41
N ALA A 302 34.49 23.72 -42.31
CA ALA A 302 34.44 22.28 -42.52
C ALA A 302 34.66 21.46 -41.23
N PRO A 303 33.97 20.31 -41.08
CA PRO A 303 34.14 19.43 -39.93
C PRO A 303 35.54 18.80 -39.91
N VAL A 304 36.15 18.77 -38.73
CA VAL A 304 37.37 18.01 -38.44
C VAL A 304 37.07 16.50 -38.63
N PRO A 305 37.97 15.71 -39.25
CA PRO A 305 37.76 14.28 -39.45
C PRO A 305 37.55 13.54 -38.13
N ALA A 306 36.53 12.69 -38.08
CA ALA A 306 36.26 11.81 -36.94
C ALA A 306 37.39 10.78 -36.73
N PRO A 307 37.76 10.46 -35.47
CA PRO A 307 38.67 9.36 -35.19
C PRO A 307 38.08 8.02 -35.63
N ALA A 308 38.95 7.10 -36.05
CA ALA A 308 38.60 5.80 -36.61
C ALA A 308 37.73 4.95 -35.65
N PRO A 309 36.79 4.14 -36.19
CA PRO A 309 35.91 3.31 -35.40
C PRO A 309 36.67 2.21 -34.63
N ALA A 310 36.30 2.02 -33.37
CA ALA A 310 36.73 0.89 -32.56
C ALA A 310 36.22 -0.45 -33.16
N PRO A 311 36.96 -1.56 -32.99
CA PRO A 311 36.58 -2.85 -33.55
C PRO A 311 35.23 -3.35 -33.00
N ALA A 312 34.44 -3.95 -33.89
CA ALA A 312 33.10 -4.46 -33.62
C ALA A 312 33.09 -5.55 -32.52
N PRO A 313 32.09 -5.57 -31.63
CA PRO A 313 31.86 -6.69 -30.72
C PRO A 313 31.48 -7.95 -31.51
N VAL A 314 32.04 -9.09 -31.10
CA VAL A 314 31.65 -10.41 -31.59
C VAL A 314 30.20 -10.76 -31.22
N PRO A 315 29.47 -11.55 -32.03
CA PRO A 315 28.09 -11.91 -31.74
C PRO A 315 27.99 -12.82 -30.51
N PHE A 316 27.25 -12.40 -29.49
CA PHE A 316 26.81 -13.30 -28.44
C PHE A 316 25.64 -14.14 -28.98
N VAL A 317 25.84 -15.45 -29.04
CA VAL A 317 24.78 -16.43 -29.27
C VAL A 317 23.92 -16.52 -28.02
N ASP A 318 22.63 -16.24 -28.17
CA ASP A 318 21.62 -16.41 -27.12
C ASP A 318 21.20 -17.89 -27.08
N THR A 319 21.79 -18.64 -26.14
CA THR A 319 21.26 -19.93 -25.70
C THR A 319 20.68 -19.76 -24.31
N ALA A 320 19.36 -19.58 -24.24
CA ALA A 320 18.60 -19.75 -23.02
C ALA A 320 18.80 -21.17 -22.45
N PRO A 321 19.24 -21.36 -21.19
CA PRO A 321 19.30 -22.68 -20.59
C PRO A 321 17.94 -23.12 -20.01
N PRO A 322 17.68 -24.44 -19.92
CA PRO A 322 16.40 -25.01 -19.51
C PRO A 322 16.09 -24.81 -18.02
N SER A 323 14.82 -24.63 -17.70
CA SER A 323 14.25 -24.34 -16.38
C SER A 323 14.14 -25.54 -15.42
N ASP A 324 14.65 -26.72 -15.77
CA ASP A 324 14.36 -27.98 -15.05
C ASP A 324 15.54 -28.52 -14.22
N VAL A 325 16.51 -27.67 -13.87
CA VAL A 325 17.63 -28.07 -13.02
C VAL A 325 17.13 -28.16 -11.57
N TYR A 326 17.33 -29.30 -10.91
CA TYR A 326 17.02 -29.51 -9.48
C TYR A 326 18.23 -30.14 -8.77
N TYR A 327 18.69 -29.51 -7.69
CA TYR A 327 19.75 -30.06 -6.84
C TYR A 327 19.16 -30.60 -5.53
N LYS A 328 19.42 -31.87 -5.21
CA LYS A 328 18.96 -32.46 -3.95
C LYS A 328 19.55 -31.79 -2.71
N ASN A 329 20.79 -31.29 -2.80
CA ASN A 329 21.52 -30.61 -1.72
C ASN A 329 22.73 -29.84 -2.29
N CYS A 330 23.42 -29.09 -1.43
CA CYS A 330 24.57 -28.27 -1.84
C CYS A 330 25.78 -29.05 -2.33
N SER A 331 25.97 -30.29 -1.88
CA SER A 331 27.03 -31.14 -2.43
C SER A 331 26.78 -31.49 -3.90
N ALA A 332 25.52 -31.75 -4.28
CA ALA A 332 25.14 -31.99 -5.68
C ALA A 332 25.29 -30.72 -6.54
N ALA A 333 24.91 -29.55 -6.01
CA ALA A 333 25.09 -28.26 -6.70
C ALA A 333 26.57 -27.93 -6.94
N LYS A 334 27.43 -28.16 -5.93
CA LYS A 334 28.89 -27.98 -6.05
C LYS A 334 29.53 -28.98 -7.00
N ALA A 335 29.14 -30.25 -6.96
CA ALA A 335 29.65 -31.27 -7.88
C ALA A 335 29.29 -30.99 -9.34
N ALA A 336 28.14 -30.33 -9.57
CA ALA A 336 27.72 -29.85 -10.88
C ALA A 336 28.36 -28.51 -11.28
N GLY A 337 29.19 -27.90 -10.44
CA GLY A 337 29.83 -26.60 -10.70
C GLY A 337 28.88 -25.40 -10.65
N ALA A 338 27.69 -25.56 -10.05
CA ALA A 338 26.64 -24.55 -10.04
C ALA A 338 26.58 -23.69 -8.77
N ALA A 339 27.39 -24.00 -7.75
CA ALA A 339 27.41 -23.22 -6.52
C ALA A 339 28.32 -21.97 -6.64
N PRO A 340 27.94 -20.81 -6.08
CA PRO A 340 26.69 -20.55 -5.35
C PRO A 340 25.47 -20.42 -6.28
N VAL A 341 24.32 -20.95 -5.86
CA VAL A 341 23.07 -20.94 -6.63
C VAL A 341 22.15 -19.85 -6.09
N ARG A 342 21.77 -18.86 -6.91
CA ARG A 342 21.00 -17.68 -6.43
C ARG A 342 19.52 -17.73 -6.78
N ILE A 343 18.70 -17.00 -6.02
CA ILE A 343 17.27 -16.88 -6.29
C ILE A 343 17.01 -16.41 -7.74
N GLY A 344 16.23 -17.19 -8.48
CA GLY A 344 15.94 -16.97 -9.90
C GLY A 344 16.90 -17.68 -10.88
N GLU A 345 18.01 -18.26 -10.42
CA GLU A 345 18.86 -19.13 -11.24
C GLU A 345 18.27 -20.55 -11.35
N PRO A 346 18.41 -21.23 -12.51
CA PRO A 346 18.02 -22.63 -12.65
C PRO A 346 18.71 -23.50 -11.60
N GLY A 347 17.94 -24.29 -10.84
CA GLY A 347 18.48 -25.09 -9.74
C GLY A 347 18.33 -24.49 -8.35
N TYR A 348 17.93 -23.23 -8.22
CA TYR A 348 17.65 -22.64 -6.91
C TYR A 348 16.43 -23.29 -6.26
N GLY A 349 16.56 -23.64 -4.98
CA GLY A 349 15.46 -24.03 -4.13
C GLY A 349 15.76 -23.60 -2.69
N THR A 350 14.72 -23.23 -1.95
CA THR A 350 14.83 -22.73 -0.57
C THR A 350 15.47 -23.73 0.39
N HIS A 351 15.54 -25.02 0.02
CA HIS A 351 16.25 -26.06 0.77
C HIS A 351 17.78 -26.01 0.62
N LEU A 352 18.31 -25.21 -0.32
CA LEU A 352 19.74 -24.99 -0.55
C LEU A 352 20.26 -23.72 0.15
N ASP A 353 19.35 -22.85 0.58
CA ASP A 353 19.56 -21.54 1.15
C ASP A 353 19.17 -21.58 2.63
N ARG A 354 20.15 -21.90 3.48
CA ARG A 354 19.90 -22.28 4.88
C ARG A 354 19.53 -21.08 5.74
N ASP A 355 20.07 -19.92 5.43
CA ASP A 355 19.90 -18.66 6.14
C ASP A 355 18.89 -17.72 5.45
N GLY A 356 18.48 -18.05 4.22
CA GLY A 356 17.36 -17.42 3.52
C GLY A 356 17.72 -16.06 2.92
N ASP A 357 18.99 -15.85 2.60
CA ASP A 357 19.51 -14.58 2.08
C ASP A 357 19.39 -14.45 0.55
N GLY A 358 18.92 -15.51 -0.12
CA GLY A 358 18.78 -15.61 -1.57
C GLY A 358 20.00 -16.25 -2.26
N VAL A 359 20.99 -16.74 -1.52
CA VAL A 359 22.22 -17.37 -2.03
C VAL A 359 22.39 -18.77 -1.43
N GLY A 360 21.92 -19.78 -2.17
CA GLY A 360 22.09 -21.17 -1.80
C GLY A 360 23.55 -21.67 -1.96
N CYS A 361 23.97 -22.52 -1.03
CA CYS A 361 25.23 -23.27 -1.09
C CYS A 361 26.52 -22.44 -1.03
N GLU A 362 26.49 -21.33 -0.29
CA GLU A 362 27.64 -20.46 -0.01
C GLU A 362 28.76 -21.13 0.82
N SER A 363 28.46 -22.17 1.61
CA SER A 363 29.40 -22.85 2.53
C SER A 363 29.90 -24.19 2.03
#